data_AF-A0A958QZ65-F1
#
_entry.id   AF-A0A958QZ65-F1
#
_cell.length_a   1.000
_cell.length_b   1.000
_cell.length_c   1.000
_cell.angle_alpha   90.00
_cell.angle_beta   90.00
_cell.angle_gamma   90.00
#
_symmetry.space_group_name_H-M   'P 1'
#
loop_
_entity.id
_entity.type
_entity.pdbx_description
1 polymer ?
#
loop_
_entity_poly.entity_id
_entity_poly.type
_entity_poly.pdbx_seq_one_letter_code
_entity_poly.pdbx_strand_id
1 'polypeptide(L)'
;SQGISDAIRHMLGEVKTKRRHVSTGLWGTAVIVKKITIPRMDESLVSEQIRWEAEQYIPFDVNEVNLEYKVLERVNQSAETMDIILIAARQENVFRFAEIVETSGLVCSVLDVGGFALANCFERNYGVLDGQVVSLLNIGASVITFVVFENGEIVFCRDVPVGGSTYNTEIQKAMGVSLEESEALKLGFSSGQPGPEELGRIIQSTHEILCDEVQSSLDFFRNTSSSGAIR
;
A
#
# COMPACT_ATOMS: atom_id res chain seq x y z
N SER A 1 -14.41 6.81 -14.30
CA SER A 1 -15.00 7.36 -13.06
C SER A 1 -16.46 6.96 -12.88
N GLN A 2 -17.32 7.11 -13.90
CA GLN A 2 -18.77 6.86 -13.79
C GLN A 2 -19.14 5.46 -13.25
N GLY A 3 -18.61 4.38 -13.85
CA GLY A 3 -18.94 3.01 -13.41
C GLY A 3 -18.54 2.69 -11.97
N ILE A 4 -17.41 3.25 -11.49
CA ILE A 4 -16.99 3.11 -10.08
C ILE A 4 -17.98 3.84 -9.17
N SER A 5 -18.41 5.04 -9.58
CA SER A 5 -19.35 5.84 -8.80
C SER A 5 -20.72 5.17 -8.71
N ASP A 6 -21.17 4.56 -9.79
CA ASP A 6 -22.41 3.77 -9.83
C ASP A 6 -22.33 2.55 -8.90
N ALA A 7 -21.19 1.84 -8.90
CA ALA A 7 -20.95 0.73 -7.98
C ALA A 7 -20.94 1.18 -6.51
N ILE A 8 -20.33 2.32 -6.19
CA ILE A 8 -20.36 2.90 -4.84
C ILE A 8 -21.81 3.23 -4.45
N ARG A 9 -22.58 3.88 -5.33
CA ARG A 9 -23.99 4.18 -5.06
C ARG A 9 -24.83 2.92 -4.84
N HIS A 10 -24.59 1.86 -5.61
CA HIS A 10 -25.23 0.57 -5.42
C HIS A 10 -24.93 -0.01 -4.03
N MET A 11 -23.65 -0.09 -3.66
CA MET A 11 -23.21 -0.54 -2.33
C MET A 11 -23.83 0.31 -1.20
N LEU A 12 -23.91 1.64 -1.35
CA LEU A 12 -24.56 2.51 -0.36
C LEU A 12 -26.05 2.18 -0.17
N GLY A 13 -26.74 1.78 -1.25
CA GLY A 13 -28.11 1.30 -1.22
C GLY A 13 -28.28 -0.01 -0.43
N GLU A 14 -27.31 -0.91 -0.52
CA GLU A 14 -27.29 -2.18 0.21
C GLU A 14 -26.94 -1.99 1.70
N VAL A 15 -25.91 -1.20 2.00
CA VAL A 15 -25.45 -0.91 3.37
C VAL A 15 -26.45 -0.05 4.14
N LYS A 16 -27.30 0.73 3.44
CA LYS A 16 -28.36 1.59 4.01
C LYS A 16 -27.86 2.59 5.07
N THR A 17 -26.64 3.08 4.91
CA THR A 17 -26.03 4.04 5.83
C THR A 17 -26.52 5.48 5.58
N LYS A 18 -26.69 6.25 6.67
CA LYS A 18 -26.97 7.70 6.62
C LYS A 18 -25.70 8.54 6.62
N ARG A 19 -24.53 7.94 6.84
CA ARG A 19 -23.24 8.65 6.84
C ARG A 19 -22.89 9.09 5.42
N ARG A 20 -22.32 10.29 5.29
CA ARG A 20 -21.90 10.87 4.00
C ARG A 20 -20.43 11.24 3.99
N HIS A 21 -19.85 11.51 5.15
CA HIS A 21 -18.41 11.66 5.33
C HIS A 21 -17.74 10.29 5.29
N VAL A 22 -16.75 10.14 4.41
CA VAL A 22 -16.00 8.90 4.24
C VAL A 22 -14.50 9.17 4.24
N SER A 23 -13.78 8.16 4.72
CA SER A 23 -12.33 8.06 4.56
C SER A 23 -12.05 7.04 3.46
N THR A 24 -11.13 7.35 2.56
CA THR A 24 -10.66 6.42 1.52
C THR A 24 -9.14 6.43 1.47
N GLY A 25 -8.54 5.53 0.71
CA GLY A 25 -7.09 5.35 0.65
C GLY A 25 -6.52 5.43 -0.76
N LEU A 26 -5.26 5.84 -0.87
CA LEU A 26 -4.41 5.70 -2.04
C LEU A 26 -3.53 4.46 -1.93
N TRP A 27 -3.21 3.86 -3.07
CA TRP A 27 -2.34 2.68 -3.17
C TRP A 27 -1.60 2.68 -4.51
N GLY A 28 -0.63 1.78 -4.61
CA GLY A 28 0.18 1.56 -5.79
C GLY A 28 1.14 2.71 -6.07
N THR A 29 1.42 2.91 -7.35
CA THR A 29 2.28 3.99 -7.87
C THR A 29 1.71 5.39 -7.64
N ALA A 30 0.53 5.51 -7.04
CA ALA A 30 -0.08 6.79 -6.73
C ALA A 30 0.54 7.48 -5.52
N VAL A 31 1.21 6.71 -4.64
CA VAL A 31 1.80 7.20 -3.39
C VAL A 31 3.18 6.61 -3.17
N ILE A 32 4.11 7.44 -2.70
CA ILE A 32 5.45 7.08 -2.28
C ILE A 32 5.55 7.36 -0.78
N VAL A 33 5.91 6.36 0.00
CA VAL A 33 6.23 6.50 1.42
C VAL A 33 7.69 6.14 1.62
N LYS A 34 8.47 7.06 2.17
CA LYS A 34 9.90 6.84 2.39
C LYS A 34 10.38 7.43 3.70
N LYS A 35 11.09 6.62 4.49
CA LYS A 35 11.84 7.10 5.63
C LYS A 35 13.14 7.77 5.13
N ILE A 36 13.37 9.00 5.54
CA ILE A 36 14.59 9.77 5.28
C ILE A 36 15.17 10.26 6.61
N THR A 37 16.48 10.48 6.64
CA THR A 37 17.17 11.04 7.80
C THR A 37 17.81 12.35 7.39
N ILE A 38 17.46 13.44 8.08
CA ILE A 38 17.98 14.78 7.79
C ILE A 38 18.63 15.38 9.04
N PRO A 39 19.50 16.41 8.90
CA PRO A 39 20.01 17.15 10.06
C PRO A 39 18.88 17.70 10.91
N ARG A 40 19.07 17.70 12.23
CA ARG A 40 18.08 18.25 13.15
C ARG A 40 17.97 19.76 12.97
N MET A 41 16.75 20.25 12.85
CA MET A 41 16.43 21.66 12.69
C MET A 41 15.06 21.96 13.32
N ASP A 42 14.74 23.24 13.46
CA ASP A 42 13.42 23.67 13.95
C ASP A 42 12.33 23.28 12.95
N GLU A 43 11.15 22.87 13.45
CA GLU A 43 10.02 22.41 12.63
C GLU A 43 9.63 23.39 11.51
N SER A 44 9.79 24.70 11.74
CA SER A 44 9.51 25.73 10.73
C SER A 44 10.41 25.67 9.50
N LEU A 45 11.61 25.07 9.62
CA LEU A 45 12.58 24.92 8.53
C LEU A 45 12.46 23.56 7.83
N VAL A 46 11.83 22.59 8.49
CA VAL A 46 11.72 21.21 8.01
C VAL A 46 10.97 21.13 6.69
N SER A 47 9.88 21.88 6.52
CA SER A 47 9.09 21.84 5.29
C SER A 47 9.86 22.29 4.05
N GLU A 48 10.75 23.28 4.19
CA GLU A 48 11.58 23.76 3.07
C GLU A 48 12.65 22.75 2.70
N GLN A 49 13.36 22.20 3.70
CA GLN A 49 14.35 21.16 3.48
C GLN A 49 13.73 19.91 2.84
N ILE A 50 12.58 19.46 3.34
CA ILE A 50 11.90 18.27 2.81
C ILE A 50 11.55 18.44 1.35
N ARG A 51 11.10 19.63 0.92
CA ARG A 51 10.79 19.86 -0.49
C ARG A 51 12.01 19.63 -1.38
N TRP A 52 13.19 20.04 -0.93
CA TRP A 52 14.44 19.81 -1.66
C TRP A 52 14.89 18.34 -1.62
N GLU A 53 14.84 17.69 -0.45
CA GLU A 53 15.16 16.26 -0.31
C GLU A 53 14.23 15.38 -1.16
N ALA A 54 12.95 15.75 -1.27
CA ALA A 54 11.95 15.02 -2.02
C ALA A 54 12.25 14.97 -3.53
N GLU A 55 12.91 15.98 -4.11
CA GLU A 55 13.32 15.97 -5.52
C GLU A 55 14.31 14.83 -5.82
N GLN A 56 15.06 14.36 -4.83
CA GLN A 56 15.99 13.23 -5.01
C GLN A 56 15.30 11.87 -5.00
N TYR A 57 14.07 11.80 -4.49
CA TYR A 57 13.37 10.54 -4.22
C TYR A 57 12.10 10.36 -5.03
N ILE A 58 11.48 11.45 -5.47
CA ILE A 58 10.25 11.42 -6.23
C ILE A 58 10.62 11.51 -7.72
N PRO A 59 10.22 10.53 -8.55
CA PRO A 59 10.55 10.51 -9.98
C PRO A 59 9.67 11.46 -10.82
N PHE A 60 9.04 12.45 -10.18
CA PHE A 60 8.09 13.39 -10.77
C PHE A 60 8.42 14.81 -10.29
N ASP A 61 7.86 15.81 -10.95
CA ASP A 61 7.98 17.20 -10.50
C ASP A 61 7.35 17.36 -9.12
N VAL A 62 8.10 17.94 -8.17
CA VAL A 62 7.64 18.20 -6.80
C VAL A 62 6.41 19.12 -6.77
N ASN A 63 6.16 19.90 -7.83
CA ASN A 63 4.99 20.76 -7.97
C ASN A 63 3.71 20.00 -8.38
N GLU A 64 3.84 18.79 -8.94
CA GLU A 64 2.72 17.94 -9.34
C GLU A 64 2.32 16.92 -8.25
N VAL A 65 2.98 16.97 -7.09
CA VAL A 65 2.73 16.08 -5.97
C VAL A 65 2.24 16.86 -4.76
N ASN A 66 1.33 16.24 -4.01
CA ASN A 66 1.05 16.62 -2.64
C ASN A 66 2.07 15.93 -1.75
N LEU A 67 2.78 16.74 -0.98
CA LEU A 67 3.85 16.28 -0.11
C LEU A 67 3.42 16.51 1.34
N GLU A 68 3.47 15.45 2.13
CA GLU A 68 3.22 15.46 3.56
C GLU A 68 4.35 14.73 4.27
N TYR A 69 4.58 15.08 5.53
CA TYR A 69 5.64 14.45 6.31
C TYR A 69 5.27 14.31 7.78
N LYS A 70 5.90 13.34 8.42
CA LYS A 70 5.83 13.14 9.88
C LYS A 70 7.23 12.96 10.43
N VAL A 71 7.61 13.78 11.40
CA VAL A 71 8.85 13.60 12.17
C VAL A 71 8.66 12.41 13.11
N LEU A 72 9.59 11.46 13.04
CA LEU A 72 9.59 10.30 13.92
C LEU A 72 10.36 10.61 15.20
N GLU A 73 9.70 10.40 16.33
CA GLU A 73 10.32 10.56 17.63
C GLU A 73 11.37 9.46 17.85
N ARG A 74 12.64 9.86 17.97
CA ARG A 74 13.70 8.94 18.39
C ARG A 74 13.77 8.89 19.92
N VAL A 75 14.10 7.71 20.44
CA VAL A 75 14.37 7.50 21.87
C VAL A 75 15.52 8.41 22.37
N ASN A 76 16.46 8.78 21.49
CA ASN A 76 17.56 9.67 21.83
C ASN A 76 17.42 11.07 21.19
N GLN A 77 16.95 12.03 21.99
CA GLN A 77 16.77 13.43 21.58
C GLN A 77 18.10 14.20 21.39
N SER A 78 19.26 13.62 21.73
CA SER A 78 20.57 14.26 21.52
C SER A 78 21.19 13.99 20.15
N ALA A 79 20.49 13.27 19.26
CA ALA A 79 20.98 13.02 17.91
C ALA A 79 21.02 14.31 17.06
N GLU A 80 22.13 14.51 16.34
CA GLU A 80 22.32 15.59 15.35
C GLU A 80 21.41 15.44 14.12
N THR A 81 20.71 14.31 14.00
CA THR A 81 19.79 13.99 12.91
C THR A 81 18.43 13.58 13.44
N MET A 82 17.41 13.80 12.62
CA MET A 82 16.04 13.34 12.86
C MET A 82 15.56 12.46 11.71
N ASP A 83 14.68 11.52 12.04
CA ASP A 83 14.03 10.65 11.06
C ASP A 83 12.68 11.23 10.69
N ILE A 84 12.35 11.15 9.40
CA ILE A 84 11.10 11.67 8.86
C ILE A 84 10.51 10.65 7.91
N ILE A 85 9.21 10.43 8.00
CA ILE A 85 8.45 9.74 6.96
C ILE A 85 7.98 10.80 5.97
N LEU A 86 8.46 10.69 4.74
CA LEU A 86 7.97 11.45 3.59
C LEU A 86 6.83 10.68 2.93
N ILE A 87 5.72 11.36 2.66
CA ILE A 87 4.58 10.85 1.92
C ILE A 87 4.38 11.78 0.72
N ALA A 88 4.42 11.21 -0.48
CA ALA A 88 4.20 11.96 -1.70
C ALA A 88 3.14 11.28 -2.56
N ALA A 89 2.10 12.00 -2.93
CA ALA A 89 1.04 11.51 -3.80
C ALA A 89 0.84 12.45 -4.99
N ARG A 90 0.71 11.90 -6.21
CA ARG A 90 0.45 12.74 -7.39
C ARG A 90 -0.90 13.46 -7.22
N GLN A 91 -0.91 14.77 -7.41
CA GLN A 91 -2.12 15.61 -7.27
C GLN A 91 -3.27 15.08 -8.13
N GLU A 92 -2.98 14.66 -9.36
CA GLU A 92 -3.95 14.05 -10.28
C GLU A 92 -4.70 12.86 -9.62
N ASN A 93 -3.98 11.99 -8.92
CA ASN A 93 -4.59 10.85 -8.24
C ASN A 93 -5.45 11.31 -7.05
N VAL A 94 -4.94 12.24 -6.23
CA VAL A 94 -5.70 12.82 -5.11
C VAL A 94 -7.04 13.37 -5.59
N PHE A 95 -7.02 14.20 -6.63
CA PHE A 95 -8.23 14.79 -7.20
C PHE A 95 -9.16 13.73 -7.80
N ARG A 96 -8.63 12.77 -8.56
CA ARG A 96 -9.43 11.71 -9.18
C ARG A 96 -10.18 10.87 -8.15
N PHE A 97 -9.52 10.51 -7.05
CA PHE A 97 -10.14 9.72 -5.99
C PHE A 97 -11.18 10.52 -5.21
N ALA A 98 -10.90 11.79 -4.90
CA ALA A 98 -11.86 12.69 -4.28
C ALA A 98 -13.11 12.88 -5.17
N GLU A 99 -12.92 13.10 -6.47
CA GLU A 99 -14.00 13.27 -7.44
C GLU A 99 -14.91 12.04 -7.53
N ILE A 100 -14.35 10.83 -7.53
CA ILE A 100 -15.14 9.57 -7.54
C ILE A 100 -16.04 9.49 -6.30
N VAL A 101 -15.52 9.88 -5.12
CA VAL A 101 -16.29 9.90 -3.88
C VAL A 101 -17.40 10.96 -3.96
N GLU A 102 -17.09 12.17 -4.41
CA GLU A 102 -18.05 13.27 -4.51
C GLU A 102 -19.17 13.00 -5.51
N THR A 103 -18.83 12.48 -6.70
CA THR A 103 -19.79 12.09 -7.74
C THR A 103 -20.66 10.90 -7.31
N SER A 104 -20.27 10.17 -6.27
CA SER A 104 -21.09 9.13 -5.62
C SER A 104 -22.07 9.69 -4.59
N GLY A 105 -22.09 11.00 -4.35
CA GLY A 105 -22.95 11.67 -3.36
C GLY A 105 -22.42 11.59 -1.93
N LEU A 106 -21.11 11.40 -1.77
CA LEU A 106 -20.39 11.36 -0.49
C LEU A 106 -19.45 12.58 -0.36
N VAL A 107 -18.87 12.75 0.81
CA VAL A 107 -17.88 13.78 1.12
C VAL A 107 -16.57 13.09 1.52
N CYS A 108 -15.53 13.24 0.70
CA CYS A 108 -14.21 12.73 1.01
C CYS A 108 -13.60 13.56 2.14
N SER A 109 -13.54 13.00 3.35
CA SER A 109 -13.06 13.72 4.55
C SER A 109 -11.61 13.41 4.85
N VAL A 110 -11.15 12.20 4.53
CA VAL A 110 -9.77 11.76 4.68
C VAL A 110 -9.39 10.95 3.46
N LEU A 111 -8.23 11.26 2.89
CA LEU A 111 -7.59 10.45 1.86
C LEU A 111 -6.26 9.97 2.43
N ASP A 112 -6.23 8.73 2.92
CA ASP A 112 -5.10 8.12 3.61
C ASP A 112 -4.25 7.26 2.66
N VAL A 113 -3.18 6.65 3.16
CA VAL A 113 -2.41 5.63 2.46
C VAL A 113 -2.91 4.25 2.88
N GLY A 114 -3.14 3.36 1.91
CA GLY A 114 -3.67 2.01 2.17
C GLY A 114 -2.82 1.21 3.18
N GLY A 115 -1.49 1.33 3.10
CA GLY A 115 -0.59 0.70 4.08
C GLY A 115 -0.74 1.24 5.49
N PHE A 116 -1.12 2.51 5.66
CA PHE A 116 -1.30 3.15 6.96
C PHE A 116 -2.63 2.71 7.58
N ALA A 117 -3.69 2.70 6.77
CA ALA A 117 -4.96 2.13 7.17
C ALA A 117 -4.81 0.66 7.61
N LEU A 118 -3.97 -0.12 6.94
CA LEU A 118 -3.66 -1.51 7.31
C LEU A 118 -2.93 -1.60 8.66
N ALA A 119 -1.92 -0.77 8.89
CA ALA A 119 -1.20 -0.72 10.17
C ALA A 119 -2.14 -0.31 11.32
N ASN A 120 -3.00 0.69 11.10
CA ASN A 120 -4.02 1.12 12.07
C ASN A 120 -4.98 -0.02 12.43
N CYS A 121 -5.41 -0.81 11.43
CA CYS A 121 -6.23 -2.00 11.66
C CYS A 121 -5.49 -3.03 12.52
N PHE A 122 -4.20 -3.28 12.25
CA PHE A 122 -3.41 -4.20 13.06
C PHE A 122 -3.27 -3.72 14.50
N GLU A 123 -2.84 -2.47 14.71
CA GLU A 123 -2.67 -1.89 16.03
C GLU A 123 -3.99 -1.91 16.82
N ARG A 124 -5.11 -1.65 16.17
CA ARG A 124 -6.43 -1.71 16.83
C ARG A 124 -6.78 -3.10 17.34
N ASN A 125 -6.34 -4.15 16.64
CA ASN A 125 -6.67 -5.55 16.99
C ASN A 125 -5.64 -6.17 17.95
N TYR A 126 -4.37 -5.80 17.84
CA TYR A 126 -3.26 -6.47 18.53
C TYR A 126 -2.48 -5.56 19.49
N GLY A 127 -2.73 -4.24 19.46
CA GLY A 127 -1.98 -3.23 20.20
C GLY A 127 -0.62 -2.93 19.58
N VAL A 128 0.14 -2.06 20.27
CA VAL A 128 1.54 -1.79 19.93
C VAL A 128 2.41 -2.91 20.51
N LEU A 129 3.19 -3.55 19.64
CA LEU A 129 4.15 -4.59 20.02
C LEU A 129 5.52 -3.97 20.28
N ASP A 130 5.73 -3.45 21.48
CA ASP A 130 6.97 -2.77 21.87
C ASP A 130 8.22 -3.63 21.59
N GLY A 131 9.23 -3.01 20.97
CA GLY A 131 10.51 -3.62 20.65
C GLY A 131 10.45 -4.68 19.53
N GLN A 132 9.33 -4.78 18.80
CA GLN A 132 9.19 -5.70 17.68
C GLN A 132 9.01 -4.95 16.37
N VAL A 133 9.73 -5.43 15.35
CA VAL A 133 9.52 -5.04 13.96
C VAL A 133 8.50 -6.01 13.36
N VAL A 134 7.34 -5.49 12.98
CA VAL A 134 6.23 -6.28 12.41
C VAL A 134 6.11 -5.95 10.93
N SER A 135 5.93 -6.98 10.11
CA SER A 135 5.57 -6.79 8.71
C SER A 135 4.16 -7.30 8.42
N LEU A 136 3.43 -6.54 7.60
CA LEU A 136 2.12 -6.91 7.08
C LEU A 136 2.18 -7.01 5.57
N LEU A 137 1.63 -8.11 5.07
CA LEU A 137 1.49 -8.37 3.65
C LEU A 137 0.00 -8.46 3.31
N ASN A 138 -0.50 -7.47 2.58
CA ASN A 138 -1.86 -7.50 2.04
C ASN A 138 -1.81 -7.88 0.57
N ILE A 139 -2.20 -9.11 0.25
CA ILE A 139 -2.18 -9.65 -1.11
C ILE A 139 -3.53 -9.39 -1.77
N GLY A 140 -3.59 -8.34 -2.60
CA GLY A 140 -4.77 -8.00 -3.37
C GLY A 140 -4.84 -8.70 -4.73
N ALA A 141 -5.81 -8.28 -5.54
CA ALA A 141 -5.94 -8.77 -6.91
C ALA A 141 -4.76 -8.31 -7.78
N SER A 142 -4.44 -7.02 -7.83
CA SER A 142 -3.40 -6.51 -8.74
C SER A 142 -2.17 -5.95 -8.03
N VAL A 143 -2.23 -5.80 -6.70
CA VAL A 143 -1.18 -5.19 -5.90
C VAL A 143 -1.03 -5.98 -4.60
N ILE A 144 0.23 -6.23 -4.22
CA ILE A 144 0.61 -6.62 -2.86
C ILE A 144 1.09 -5.37 -2.15
N THR A 145 0.45 -5.02 -1.04
CA THR A 145 0.91 -3.94 -0.16
C THR A 145 1.75 -4.55 0.95
N PHE A 146 3.02 -4.15 1.01
CA PHE A 146 3.98 -4.58 2.02
C PHE A 146 4.30 -3.42 2.95
N VAL A 147 3.97 -3.58 4.23
CA VAL A 147 4.14 -2.55 5.27
C VAL A 147 5.01 -3.12 6.37
N VAL A 148 5.98 -2.35 6.85
CA VAL A 148 6.76 -2.66 8.05
C VAL A 148 6.61 -1.51 9.02
N PHE A 149 6.33 -1.84 10.28
CA PHE A 149 6.25 -0.87 11.37
C PHE A 149 6.94 -1.41 12.62
N GLU A 150 7.41 -0.48 13.43
CA GLU A 150 8.15 -0.72 14.67
C GLU A 150 7.63 0.27 15.72
N ASN A 151 7.22 -0.22 16.89
CA ASN A 151 6.66 0.60 17.98
C ASN A 151 5.47 1.49 17.53
N GLY A 152 4.60 0.96 16.66
CA GLY A 152 3.44 1.70 16.13
C GLY A 152 3.76 2.67 15.00
N GLU A 153 5.03 2.85 14.63
CA GLU A 153 5.44 3.76 13.57
C GLU A 153 5.81 3.01 12.30
N ILE A 154 5.25 3.43 11.17
CA ILE A 154 5.50 2.82 9.87
C ILE A 154 6.89 3.21 9.40
N VAL A 155 7.79 2.25 9.32
CA VAL A 155 9.17 2.47 8.86
C VAL A 155 9.32 2.21 7.37
N PHE A 156 8.40 1.45 6.78
CA PHE A 156 8.44 1.08 5.37
C PHE A 156 7.03 0.79 4.83
N CYS A 157 6.73 1.26 3.63
CA CYS A 157 5.52 0.91 2.91
C CYS A 157 5.83 0.89 1.42
N ARG A 158 5.57 -0.26 0.77
CA ARG A 158 5.80 -0.46 -0.65
C ARG A 158 4.65 -1.23 -1.25
N ASP A 159 4.15 -0.74 -2.36
CA ASP A 159 3.22 -1.49 -3.19
C ASP A 159 3.97 -2.17 -4.33
N VAL A 160 3.70 -3.46 -4.51
CA VAL A 160 4.26 -4.31 -5.56
C VAL A 160 3.13 -4.59 -6.56
N PRO A 161 3.30 -4.30 -7.85
CA PRO A 161 2.25 -4.44 -8.88
C PRO A 161 2.07 -5.90 -9.33
N VAL A 162 1.93 -6.81 -8.38
CA VAL A 162 1.67 -8.25 -8.56
C VAL A 162 0.55 -8.66 -7.61
N GLY A 163 -0.22 -9.70 -7.93
CA GLY A 163 -1.26 -10.19 -7.03
C GLY A 163 -2.07 -11.36 -7.60
N GLY A 164 -3.26 -11.57 -7.07
CA GLY A 164 -4.18 -12.64 -7.50
C GLY A 164 -4.55 -12.64 -9.00
N SER A 165 -4.51 -11.50 -9.68
CA SER A 165 -4.80 -11.37 -11.11
C SER A 165 -3.67 -11.93 -11.99
N THR A 166 -2.45 -12.05 -11.44
CA THR A 166 -1.34 -12.71 -12.12
C THR A 166 -1.69 -14.18 -12.36
N TYR A 167 -2.23 -14.87 -11.35
CA TYR A 167 -2.71 -16.25 -11.50
C TYR A 167 -3.77 -16.37 -12.59
N ASN A 168 -4.77 -15.49 -12.58
CA ASN A 168 -5.83 -15.51 -13.60
C ASN A 168 -5.23 -15.33 -15.00
N THR A 169 -4.32 -14.38 -15.16
CA THR A 169 -3.67 -14.08 -16.43
C THR A 169 -2.88 -15.27 -16.97
N GLU A 170 -2.09 -15.93 -16.12
CA GLU A 170 -1.28 -17.09 -16.51
C GLU A 170 -2.15 -18.33 -16.81
N ILE A 171 -3.23 -18.54 -16.04
CA ILE A 171 -4.21 -19.60 -16.32
C ILE A 171 -4.91 -19.37 -17.66
N GLN A 172 -5.35 -18.15 -17.95
CA GLN A 172 -6.00 -17.82 -19.23
C GLN A 172 -5.05 -18.04 -20.41
N LYS A 173 -3.78 -17.61 -20.30
CA LYS A 173 -2.77 -17.78 -21.36
C LYS A 173 -2.48 -19.25 -21.66
N ALA A 174 -2.31 -20.07 -20.62
CA ALA A 174 -1.93 -21.47 -20.77
C ALA A 174 -3.11 -22.36 -21.18
N MET A 175 -4.29 -22.13 -20.59
CA MET A 175 -5.46 -23.02 -20.77
C MET A 175 -6.51 -22.49 -21.76
N GLY A 176 -6.37 -21.25 -22.24
CA GLY A 176 -7.28 -20.65 -23.22
C GLY A 176 -8.70 -20.38 -22.68
N VAL A 177 -8.84 -20.16 -21.37
CA VAL A 177 -10.12 -19.99 -20.68
C VAL A 177 -10.49 -18.51 -20.49
N SER A 178 -11.76 -18.26 -20.16
CA SER A 178 -12.26 -16.94 -19.75
C SER A 178 -11.72 -16.50 -18.37
N LEU A 179 -11.95 -15.24 -18.01
CA LEU A 179 -11.55 -14.71 -16.70
C LEU A 179 -12.36 -15.34 -15.57
N GLU A 180 -13.64 -15.57 -15.80
CA GLU A 180 -14.55 -16.21 -14.84
C GLU A 180 -14.14 -17.67 -14.60
N GLU A 181 -13.79 -18.39 -15.67
CA GLU A 181 -13.28 -19.77 -15.58
C GLU A 181 -11.91 -19.82 -14.90
N SER A 182 -11.01 -18.88 -15.19
CA SER A 182 -9.69 -18.85 -14.53
C SER A 182 -9.79 -18.55 -13.03
N GLU A 183 -10.68 -17.64 -12.63
CA GLU A 183 -10.98 -17.38 -11.22
C GLU A 183 -11.56 -18.62 -10.54
N ALA A 184 -12.51 -19.31 -11.19
CA ALA A 184 -13.11 -20.54 -10.66
C ALA A 184 -12.06 -21.66 -10.49
N LEU A 185 -11.17 -21.86 -11.47
CA LEU A 185 -10.09 -22.83 -11.40
C LEU A 185 -9.10 -22.51 -10.27
N LYS A 186 -8.70 -21.24 -10.15
CA LYS A 186 -7.82 -20.78 -9.07
C LYS A 186 -8.43 -21.03 -7.69
N LEU A 187 -9.69 -20.64 -7.48
CA LEU A 187 -10.39 -20.83 -6.21
C LEU A 187 -10.64 -22.32 -5.90
N GLY A 188 -11.01 -23.11 -6.92
CA GLY A 188 -11.17 -24.57 -6.80
C GLY A 188 -9.89 -25.25 -6.36
N PHE A 189 -8.76 -24.93 -6.99
CA PHE A 189 -7.44 -25.46 -6.62
C PHE A 189 -7.06 -25.07 -5.18
N SER A 190 -7.27 -23.81 -4.79
CA SER A 190 -6.99 -23.35 -3.41
C SER A 190 -7.82 -24.06 -2.34
N SER A 191 -9.01 -24.55 -2.71
CA SER A 191 -9.92 -25.32 -1.84
C SER A 191 -9.61 -26.83 -1.84
N GLY A 192 -8.52 -27.26 -2.50
CA GLY A 192 -8.12 -28.66 -2.60
C GLY A 192 -8.93 -29.48 -3.61
N GLN A 193 -9.67 -28.84 -4.51
CA GLN A 193 -10.35 -29.57 -5.57
C GLN A 193 -9.34 -30.10 -6.58
N PRO A 194 -9.52 -31.34 -7.08
CA PRO A 194 -8.67 -31.88 -8.12
C PRO A 194 -8.83 -31.04 -9.40
N GLY A 195 -7.70 -30.54 -9.92
CA GLY A 195 -7.62 -29.83 -11.19
C GLY A 195 -6.67 -30.54 -12.16
N PRO A 196 -6.61 -30.10 -13.42
CA PRO A 196 -5.62 -30.59 -14.38
C PRO A 196 -4.19 -30.44 -13.83
N GLU A 197 -3.29 -31.39 -14.08
CA GLU A 197 -1.89 -31.29 -13.63
C GLU A 197 -1.20 -30.00 -14.12
N GLU A 198 -1.59 -29.54 -15.31
CA GLU A 198 -1.14 -28.26 -15.86
C GLU A 198 -1.48 -27.06 -14.97
N LEU A 199 -2.67 -27.03 -14.36
CA LEU A 199 -3.08 -25.98 -13.44
C LEU A 199 -2.14 -25.89 -12.22
N GLY A 200 -1.75 -27.04 -11.67
CA GLY A 200 -0.79 -27.10 -10.56
C GLY A 200 0.57 -26.50 -10.92
N ARG A 201 1.06 -26.78 -12.14
CA ARG A 201 2.33 -26.20 -12.64
C ARG A 201 2.25 -24.69 -12.84
N ILE A 202 1.16 -24.19 -13.41
CA ILE A 202 0.92 -22.75 -13.61
C ILE A 202 0.88 -22.02 -12.26
N ILE A 203 0.13 -22.59 -11.31
CA ILE A 203 -0.01 -22.03 -9.96
C ILE A 203 1.34 -22.03 -9.26
N GLN A 204 2.11 -23.11 -9.32
CA GLN A 204 3.44 -23.18 -8.71
C GLN A 204 4.40 -22.13 -9.30
N SER A 205 4.47 -22.02 -10.62
CA SER A 205 5.30 -21.00 -11.27
C SER A 205 4.87 -19.58 -10.90
N THR A 206 3.55 -19.34 -10.77
CA THR A 206 3.04 -18.02 -10.34
C THR A 206 3.38 -17.73 -8.88
N HIS A 207 3.37 -18.75 -7.99
CA HIS A 207 3.84 -18.57 -6.60
C HIS A 207 5.29 -18.12 -6.55
N GLU A 208 6.17 -18.70 -7.37
CA GLU A 208 7.59 -18.31 -7.44
C GLU A 208 7.73 -16.82 -7.80
N ILE A 209 6.98 -16.34 -8.79
CA ILE A 209 6.95 -14.91 -9.16
C ILE A 209 6.56 -14.02 -7.97
N LEU A 210 5.49 -14.38 -7.24
CA LEU A 210 5.04 -13.60 -6.09
C LEU A 210 6.07 -13.64 -4.94
N CYS A 211 6.64 -14.82 -4.66
CA CYS A 211 7.66 -15.00 -3.64
C CYS A 211 8.91 -14.17 -3.94
N ASP A 212 9.36 -14.15 -5.19
CA ASP A 212 10.52 -13.37 -5.62
C ASP A 212 10.30 -11.87 -5.40
N GLU A 213 9.07 -11.37 -5.66
CA GLU A 213 8.77 -9.96 -5.44
C GLU A 213 8.62 -9.56 -3.97
N VAL A 214 8.08 -10.46 -3.15
CA VAL A 214 8.06 -10.28 -1.69
C VAL A 214 9.49 -10.30 -1.14
N GLN A 215 10.33 -11.22 -1.62
CA GLN A 215 11.75 -11.31 -1.24
C GLN A 215 12.52 -10.05 -1.64
N SER A 216 12.33 -9.57 -2.88
CA SER A 216 12.87 -8.29 -3.37
C SER A 216 12.45 -7.11 -2.48
N SER A 217 11.21 -7.11 -2.01
CA SER A 217 10.70 -6.07 -1.10
C SER A 217 11.31 -6.15 0.30
N LEU A 218 11.51 -7.36 0.82
CA LEU A 218 12.23 -7.60 2.08
C LEU A 218 13.70 -7.18 1.99
N ASP A 219 14.38 -7.50 0.91
CA ASP A 219 15.78 -7.14 0.70
C ASP A 219 15.94 -5.63 0.52
N PHE A 220 15.00 -4.97 -0.17
CA PHE A 220 14.97 -3.51 -0.24
C PHE A 220 14.80 -2.89 1.15
N PHE A 221 13.90 -3.43 1.98
CA PHE A 221 13.74 -2.98 3.36
C PHE A 221 15.05 -3.14 4.15
N ARG A 222 15.69 -4.31 4.09
CA ARG A 222 16.95 -4.60 4.81
C ARG A 222 18.10 -3.69 4.39
N ASN A 223 18.19 -3.35 3.11
CA ASN A 223 19.23 -2.47 2.59
C ASN A 223 18.98 -0.99 2.93
N THR A 224 17.72 -0.60 3.11
CA THR A 224 17.32 0.79 3.36
C THR A 224 17.15 1.09 4.85
N SER A 225 17.02 0.06 5.70
CA SER A 225 16.70 0.21 7.12
C SER A 225 17.86 -0.24 8.00
N SER A 226 18.20 0.59 8.99
CA SER A 226 19.08 0.23 10.11
C SER A 226 18.36 -0.52 11.24
N SER A 227 17.06 -0.80 11.08
CA SER A 227 16.21 -1.48 12.06
C SER A 227 16.46 -3.00 12.13
N GLY A 228 16.08 -3.60 13.25
CA GLY A 228 16.30 -5.02 13.57
C GLY A 228 15.56 -6.01 12.65
N ALA A 229 15.76 -7.31 12.90
CA ALA A 229 15.14 -8.37 12.11
C ALA A 229 13.60 -8.34 12.19
N ILE A 230 12.94 -8.43 11.03
CA ILE A 230 11.47 -8.56 10.91
C ILE A 230 11.02 -9.87 11.56
N ARG A 231 9.94 -9.80 12.35
CA ARG A 231 9.22 -10.96 12.87
C ARG A 231 8.17 -11.48 11.89
#